data_AF-A0A8T7ERG6-F1
#
_entry.id   AF-A0A8T7ERG6-F1
#
_cell.length_a   1.000
_cell.length_b   1.000
_cell.length_c   1.000
_cell.angle_alpha   90.00
_cell.angle_beta   90.00
_cell.angle_gamma   90.00
#
_symmetry.space_group_name_H-M   'P 1'
#
loop_
_entity.id
_entity.type
_entity.pdbx_description
1 polymer ?
#
loop_
_entity_poly.entity_id
_entity_poly.type
_entity_poly.pdbx_seq_one_letter_code
_entity_poly.pdbx_strand_id
1 'polypeptide(L)' 'MLYETLADKDPRHWLWRAFAVKRHHPAWGAEMARTAHASERVVWLIAHHQDDAAQWDEHPHAALLRALQAADDAN' A
#
# COMPACT_ATOMS: atom_id res chain seq x y z
N MET A 1 13.44 11.78 7.14
CA MET A 1 14.53 12.76 6.89
C MET A 1 15.57 12.25 5.87
N LEU A 2 16.14 11.03 5.98
CA LEU A 2 16.92 10.43 4.87
C LEU A 2 16.07 9.45 4.02
N TYR A 3 15.31 8.57 4.69
CA TYR A 3 14.43 7.61 4.01
C TYR A 3 13.49 8.26 3.01
N GLU A 4 12.75 9.29 3.44
CA GLU A 4 11.86 10.09 2.58
C GLU A 4 12.60 10.60 1.33
N THR A 5 13.78 11.19 1.51
CA THR A 5 14.59 11.69 0.39
C THR A 5 15.04 10.59 -0.56
N LEU A 6 15.28 9.37 -0.09
CA LEU A 6 15.61 8.24 -0.96
C LEU A 6 14.37 7.68 -1.66
N ALA A 7 13.23 7.67 -0.97
CA ALA A 7 11.96 7.16 -1.49
C ALA A 7 11.34 8.06 -2.57
N ASP A 8 11.65 9.36 -2.55
CA ASP A 8 11.15 10.33 -3.53
C ASP A 8 12.09 10.53 -4.74
N LYS A 9 13.20 9.78 -4.82
CA LYS A 9 14.08 9.77 -6.01
C LYS A 9 13.46 8.97 -7.15
N ASP A 10 13.97 9.21 -8.37
CA ASP A 10 13.52 8.51 -9.57
C ASP A 10 13.62 6.97 -9.41
N PRO A 11 12.49 6.24 -9.39
CA PRO A 11 12.46 4.79 -9.18
C PRO A 11 13.05 4.00 -10.35
N ARG A 12 13.30 4.64 -11.51
CA ARG A 12 14.02 4.00 -12.63
C ARG A 12 15.49 3.76 -12.30
N HIS A 13 16.05 4.50 -11.36
CA HIS A 13 17.39 4.24 -10.86
C HIS A 13 17.37 3.10 -9.84
N TRP A 14 18.12 2.03 -10.12
CA TRP A 14 18.10 0.79 -9.34
C TRP A 14 18.39 0.98 -7.84
N LEU A 15 19.29 1.90 -7.47
CA LEU A 15 19.60 2.21 -6.06
C LEU A 15 18.39 2.70 -5.26
N TRP A 16 17.51 3.49 -5.87
CA TRP A 16 16.41 4.16 -5.17
C TRP A 16 15.10 3.40 -5.31
N ARG A 17 15.01 2.52 -6.32
CA ARG A 17 13.81 1.74 -6.64
C ARG A 17 13.21 1.05 -5.41
N ALA A 18 14.03 0.42 -4.57
CA ALA A 18 13.53 -0.29 -3.39
C ALA A 18 12.86 0.65 -2.38
N PHE A 19 13.41 1.85 -2.17
CA PHE A 19 12.84 2.85 -1.26
C PHE A 19 11.53 3.42 -1.80
N ALA A 20 11.53 3.77 -3.09
CA ALA A 20 10.35 4.30 -3.77
C ALA A 20 9.22 3.28 -3.81
N VAL A 21 9.51 2.03 -4.17
CA VAL A 21 8.52 0.94 -4.12
C VAL A 21 8.01 0.77 -2.71
N LYS A 22 8.87 0.67 -1.69
CA LYS A 22 8.43 0.50 -0.30
C LYS A 22 7.46 1.60 0.14
N ARG A 23 7.71 2.86 -0.22
CA ARG A 23 6.86 3.99 0.18
C ARG A 23 5.58 4.11 -0.63
N HIS A 24 5.67 3.94 -1.95
CA HIS A 24 4.62 4.37 -2.87
C HIS A 24 3.79 3.21 -3.43
N HIS A 25 4.19 1.95 -3.23
CA HIS A 25 3.44 0.81 -3.79
C HIS A 25 1.98 0.67 -3.31
N PRO A 26 1.56 1.08 -2.09
CA PRO A 26 0.14 1.01 -1.74
C PRO A 26 -0.68 1.94 -2.64
N ALA A 27 -0.21 3.18 -2.82
CA ALA A 27 -0.86 4.16 -3.69
C ALA A 27 -0.80 3.76 -5.17
N TRP A 28 0.35 3.32 -5.67
CA TRP A 28 0.51 2.87 -7.06
C TRP A 28 -0.34 1.62 -7.35
N GLY A 29 -0.36 0.65 -6.44
CA GLY A 29 -1.19 -0.55 -6.53
C GLY A 29 -2.68 -0.22 -6.60
N ALA A 30 -3.13 0.69 -5.74
CA ALA A 30 -4.52 1.13 -5.72
C ALA A 30 -4.92 1.84 -7.02
N GLU A 31 -4.05 2.67 -7.59
CA GLU A 31 -4.26 3.31 -8.90
C GLU A 31 -4.33 2.31 -10.05
N MET A 32 -3.43 1.32 -10.07
CA MET A 32 -3.48 0.25 -11.06
C MET A 32 -4.79 -0.55 -10.96
N ALA A 33 -5.22 -0.90 -9.74
CA ALA A 33 -6.47 -1.62 -9.51
C ALA A 33 -7.70 -0.80 -9.94
N ARG A 34 -7.70 0.50 -9.62
CA ARG A 34 -8.77 1.44 -10.04
C ARG A 34 -8.85 1.53 -11.56
N THR A 35 -7.71 1.67 -12.23
CA THR A 35 -7.62 1.70 -13.70
C THR A 35 -8.13 0.39 -14.32
N ALA A 36 -7.95 -0.73 -13.63
CA ALA A 36 -8.48 -2.04 -14.02
C ALA A 36 -9.97 -2.25 -13.64
N HIS A 37 -10.68 -1.20 -13.21
CA HIS A 37 -12.08 -1.25 -12.78
C HIS A 37 -12.36 -2.20 -11.61
N ALA A 38 -11.38 -2.40 -10.72
CA ALA A 38 -11.61 -3.09 -9.47
C ALA A 38 -12.64 -2.35 -8.60
N SER A 39 -13.35 -3.08 -7.73
CA SER A 39 -14.30 -2.47 -6.80
C SER A 39 -13.62 -1.51 -5.82
N GLU A 40 -14.33 -0.47 -5.37
CA GLU A 40 -13.85 0.49 -4.35
C GLU A 40 -13.28 -0.19 -3.10
N ARG A 41 -13.90 -1.28 -2.65
CA ARG A 41 -13.39 -2.08 -1.53
C ARG A 41 -11.98 -2.62 -1.78
N VAL A 42 -11.72 -3.16 -2.97
CA VAL A 42 -10.40 -3.71 -3.34
C VAL A 42 -9.37 -2.60 -3.44
N VAL A 43 -9.73 -1.49 -4.10
CA VAL A 43 -8.88 -0.30 -4.21
C VAL A 43 -8.51 0.22 -2.83
N TRP A 44 -9.48 0.30 -1.90
CA TRP A 44 -9.25 0.72 -0.53
C TRP A 44 -8.34 -0.24 0.22
N LEU A 45 -8.57 -1.55 0.14
CA LEU A 45 -7.73 -2.55 0.81
C LEU A 45 -6.28 -2.48 0.34
N ILE A 46 -6.04 -2.36 -0.98
CA ILE A 46 -4.68 -2.22 -1.53
C ILE A 46 -4.01 -0.92 -1.05
N ALA A 47 -4.76 0.19 -0.99
CA ALA A 47 -4.20 1.46 -0.56
C ALA A 47 -3.73 1.47 0.91
N HIS A 48 -4.37 0.69 1.79
CA HIS A 48 -4.17 0.75 3.23
C HIS A 48 -3.56 -0.52 3.83
N HIS A 49 -3.21 -1.53 3.02
CA HIS A 49 -2.73 -2.83 3.52
C HIS A 49 -1.47 -2.73 4.41
N GLN A 50 -0.65 -1.68 4.31
CA GLN A 50 0.51 -1.47 5.19
C GLN A 50 0.28 -0.50 6.35
N ASP A 51 -0.92 0.05 6.49
CA ASP A 51 -1.23 0.96 7.59
C ASP A 51 -1.39 0.19 8.91
N ASP A 52 -1.30 0.91 10.02
CA ASP A 52 -1.74 0.40 11.30
C ASP A 52 -3.26 0.20 11.28
N ALA A 53 -3.70 -1.06 11.36
CA ALA A 53 -5.12 -1.41 11.31
C ALA A 53 -5.95 -0.77 12.42
N ALA A 54 -5.35 -0.40 13.56
CA ALA A 54 -6.06 0.28 14.65
C ALA A 54 -6.60 1.65 14.22
N GLN A 55 -5.97 2.30 13.23
CA GLN A 55 -6.45 3.58 12.68
C GLN A 55 -7.78 3.44 11.92
N TRP A 56 -8.13 2.21 11.54
CA TRP A 56 -9.25 1.91 10.64
C TRP A 56 -10.34 1.07 11.31
N ASP A 57 -10.38 0.97 12.64
CA ASP A 57 -11.31 0.09 13.35
C ASP A 57 -12.79 0.38 13.08
N GLU A 58 -13.14 1.64 12.82
CA GLU A 58 -14.51 2.06 12.47
C GLU A 58 -14.81 1.94 10.97
N HIS A 59 -13.82 1.61 10.13
CA HIS A 59 -14.02 1.49 8.70
C HIS A 59 -14.83 0.22 8.37
N PRO A 60 -15.79 0.26 7.41
CA PRO A 60 -16.59 -0.91 7.03
C PRO A 60 -15.80 -2.15 6.56
N HIS A 61 -14.50 -1.99 6.29
CA HIS A 61 -13.61 -3.04 5.81
C HIS A 61 -12.47 -3.38 6.78
N ALA A 62 -12.51 -2.90 8.03
CA ALA A 62 -11.48 -3.14 9.04
C ALA A 62 -11.14 -4.63 9.22
N ALA A 63 -12.18 -5.48 9.26
CA ALA A 63 -12.00 -6.93 9.38
C ALA A 63 -11.27 -7.55 8.18
N LEU A 64 -11.55 -7.07 6.96
CA LEU A 64 -10.88 -7.54 5.75
C LEU A 64 -9.45 -7.01 5.66
N LEU A 65 -9.20 -5.78 6.12
CA LEU A 65 -7.85 -5.22 6.21
C LEU A 65 -6.95 -6.10 7.08
N ARG A 66 -7.41 -6.44 8.28
CA ARG A 66 -6.68 -7.34 9.19
C ARG A 66 -6.45 -8.72 8.60
N ALA A 67 -7.43 -9.26 7.89
CA ALA A 67 -7.28 -10.56 7.22
C ALA A 67 -6.26 -10.52 6.09
N LEU A 68 -6.24 -9.44 5.29
CA LEU A 68 -5.25 -9.23 4.24
C LEU A 68 -3.84 -9.10 4.83
N GLN A 69 -3.67 -8.27 5.87
CA GLN A 69 -2.39 -8.10 6.56
C GLN A 69 -1.85 -9.40 7.14
N ALA A 70 -2.71 -10.19 7.78
CA ALA A 70 -2.32 -11.51 8.28
C ALA A 70 -1.88 -12.46 7.17
N ALA A 71 -2.44 -12.36 5.97
CA ALA A 71 -2.01 -13.13 4.82
C ALA A 71 -0.67 -12.62 4.24
N ASP A 72 -0.45 -11.31 4.21
CA ASP A 72 0.80 -10.70 3.75
C ASP A 72 1.96 -11.02 4.70
N ASP A 73 1.75 -10.96 6.01
CA ASP A 73 2.76 -11.28 7.04
C ASP A 73 3.19 -12.76 7.03
N ALA A 74 2.39 -13.64 6.43
CA ALA A 74 2.67 -15.06 6.34
C ALA A 74 3.52 -15.47 5.12
N ASN A 75 3.82 -14.54 4.20
CA ASN A 75 4.57 -14.77 2.96
C ASN A 75 5.96 -14.11 2.96
#